data_AF-A0A8C8RPU2-F1
#
_entry.id   AF-A0A8C8RPU2-F1
#
_cell.length_a   1.000
_cell.length_b   1.000
_cell.length_c   1.000
_cell.angle_alpha   90.00
_cell.angle_beta   90.00
_cell.angle_gamma   90.00
#
_symmetry.space_group_name_H-M   'P 1'
#
loop_
_entity.id
_entity.type
_entity.pdbx_description
1 polymer ?
#
loop_
_entity_poly.entity_id
_entity_poly.type
_entity_poly.pdbx_seq_one_letter_code
_entity_poly.pdbx_strand_id
1 'polypeptide(L)'
;MFRQVSRTSGTSCYFMSSEGQEMYLRFDQTMRRSPYRMSRILARRQLLTKIQQEIEAKEACDWLRAAGFPQYAQLYEDSQFPIDIAAVKKDHDFLDKDLVEPLCRRLNTLNKCASMKLDVNFQRKKASKHYENL
;
A
#
# COMPACT_ATOMS: atom_id res chain seq x y z
N MET A 1 -38.56 -10.13 -34.05
CA MET A 1 -37.21 -10.56 -34.49
C MET A 1 -36.19 -9.86 -33.61
N PHE A 2 -35.61 -10.56 -32.63
CA PHE A 2 -34.61 -9.98 -31.72
C PHE A 2 -33.26 -9.93 -32.43
N ARG A 3 -32.71 -8.72 -32.58
CA ARG A 3 -31.41 -8.47 -33.22
C ARG A 3 -30.31 -8.97 -32.29
N GLN A 4 -29.64 -10.05 -32.67
CA GLN A 4 -28.42 -10.55 -32.04
C GLN A 4 -27.34 -9.47 -32.23
N VAL A 5 -26.93 -8.81 -31.13
CA VAL A 5 -25.77 -7.92 -31.13
C VAL A 5 -24.54 -8.77 -30.87
N SER A 6 -23.64 -8.78 -31.85
CA SER A 6 -22.36 -9.48 -31.83
C SER A 6 -21.54 -9.06 -30.61
N ARG A 7 -21.12 -10.04 -29.78
CA ARG A 7 -20.22 -9.84 -28.66
C ARG A 7 -18.84 -9.46 -29.19
N THR A 8 -18.45 -8.19 -29.06
CA THR A 8 -17.07 -7.76 -29.28
C THR A 8 -16.21 -8.29 -28.14
N SER A 9 -15.20 -9.08 -28.49
CA SER A 9 -14.28 -9.71 -27.54
C SER A 9 -13.43 -8.66 -26.81
N GLY A 10 -13.82 -8.33 -25.57
CA GLY A 10 -12.92 -8.17 -24.43
C GLY A 10 -11.73 -7.19 -24.50
N THR A 11 -11.73 -6.14 -25.32
CA THR A 11 -10.55 -5.24 -25.45
C THR A 11 -10.40 -4.21 -24.30
N SER A 12 -11.27 -4.23 -23.28
CA SER A 12 -11.33 -3.15 -22.25
C SER A 12 -10.61 -3.48 -20.93
N CYS A 13 -9.69 -4.46 -20.89
CA CYS A 13 -9.06 -4.93 -19.65
C CYS A 13 -7.67 -4.30 -19.36
N TYR A 14 -7.01 -3.73 -20.37
CA TYR A 14 -5.58 -3.37 -20.29
C TYR A 14 -5.24 -2.19 -19.36
N PHE A 15 -6.22 -1.50 -18.77
CA PHE A 15 -6.00 -0.35 -17.89
C PHE A 15 -5.98 -0.69 -16.39
N MET A 16 -6.17 -1.96 -16.02
CA MET A 16 -6.16 -2.41 -14.62
C MET A 16 -4.83 -3.06 -14.23
N SER A 17 -4.45 -2.94 -12.96
CA SER A 17 -3.30 -3.64 -12.37
C SER A 17 -3.43 -5.15 -12.60
N SER A 18 -2.30 -5.88 -12.65
CA SER A 18 -2.27 -7.34 -12.91
C SER A 18 -3.22 -8.12 -11.99
N GLU A 19 -3.28 -7.75 -10.71
CA GLU A 19 -4.20 -8.35 -9.73
C GLU A 19 -5.68 -8.02 -10.02
N GLY A 20 -5.95 -6.84 -10.58
CA GLY A 20 -7.27 -6.42 -11.02
C GLY A 20 -7.81 -7.23 -12.19
N GLN A 21 -6.92 -7.65 -13.10
CA GLN A 21 -7.27 -8.51 -14.23
C GLN A 21 -7.66 -9.92 -13.76
N GLU A 22 -6.89 -10.49 -12.84
CA GLU A 22 -7.16 -11.82 -12.28
C GLU A 22 -8.45 -11.83 -11.43
N MET A 23 -8.69 -10.77 -10.66
CA MET A 23 -9.98 -10.57 -10.00
C MET A 23 -11.12 -10.45 -11.00
N TYR A 24 -10.97 -9.66 -12.08
CA TYR A 24 -12.02 -9.51 -13.09
C TYR A 24 -12.40 -10.88 -13.68
N LEU A 25 -11.42 -11.70 -14.05
CA LEU A 25 -11.62 -13.05 -14.57
C LEU A 25 -12.30 -14.00 -13.56
N ARG A 26 -11.89 -13.98 -12.29
CA ARG A 26 -12.56 -14.76 -11.23
C ARG A 26 -14.00 -14.32 -10.98
N PHE A 27 -14.29 -13.04 -11.08
CA PHE A 27 -15.64 -12.51 -10.90
C PHE A 27 -16.53 -12.73 -12.13
N ASP A 28 -15.96 -12.70 -13.34
CA ASP A 28 -16.65 -12.93 -14.60
C ASP A 28 -17.25 -14.34 -14.64
N GLN A 29 -16.57 -15.35 -14.11
CA GLN A 29 -17.10 -16.73 -14.00
C GLN A 29 -18.41 -16.84 -13.20
N THR A 30 -18.78 -15.83 -12.39
CA THR A 30 -20.07 -15.80 -11.65
C THR A 30 -21.22 -15.12 -12.40
N MET A 31 -21.00 -14.67 -13.66
CA MET A 31 -21.94 -14.39 -14.76
C MET A 31 -23.41 -13.99 -14.41
N ARG A 32 -23.66 -13.09 -13.45
CA ARG A 32 -24.99 -12.44 -13.25
C ARG A 32 -24.94 -10.98 -12.82
N ARG A 33 -23.87 -10.24 -13.10
CA ARG A 33 -23.76 -8.85 -12.62
C ARG A 33 -23.36 -7.91 -13.75
N SER A 34 -24.13 -6.82 -13.91
CA SER A 34 -23.84 -5.76 -14.87
C SER A 34 -22.40 -5.26 -14.75
N PRO A 35 -21.71 -4.95 -15.87
CA PRO A 35 -20.36 -4.38 -15.86
C PRO A 35 -20.22 -3.18 -14.93
N TYR A 36 -21.23 -2.31 -14.85
CA TYR A 36 -21.22 -1.17 -13.93
C TYR A 36 -21.17 -1.59 -12.45
N ARG A 37 -21.91 -2.65 -12.09
CA ARG A 37 -21.87 -3.21 -10.72
C ARG A 37 -20.49 -3.79 -10.42
N MET A 38 -19.83 -4.41 -11.40
CA MET A 38 -18.47 -4.93 -11.26
C MET A 38 -17.46 -3.80 -11.05
N SER A 39 -17.50 -2.76 -11.87
CA SER A 39 -16.62 -1.59 -11.72
C SER A 39 -16.75 -0.95 -10.34
N ARG A 40 -17.97 -0.80 -9.81
CA ARG A 40 -18.19 -0.27 -8.46
C ARG A 40 -17.62 -1.17 -7.35
N ILE A 41 -17.71 -2.49 -7.49
CA ILE A 41 -17.15 -3.44 -6.52
C ILE A 41 -15.62 -3.37 -6.51
N LEU A 42 -15.00 -3.33 -7.69
CA LEU A 42 -13.55 -3.24 -7.82
C LEU A 42 -13.03 -1.90 -7.30
N ALA A 43 -13.67 -0.78 -7.65
CA ALA A 43 -13.32 0.54 -7.13
C ALA A 43 -13.41 0.60 -5.60
N ARG A 44 -14.49 0.03 -5.01
CA ARG A 44 -14.63 -0.06 -3.55
C ARG A 44 -13.51 -0.88 -2.91
N ARG A 45 -13.13 -2.01 -3.52
CA ARG A 45 -12.03 -2.85 -3.03
C ARG A 45 -10.71 -2.11 -3.07
N GLN A 46 -10.38 -1.50 -4.20
CA GLN A 46 -9.17 -0.69 -4.36
C GLN A 46 -9.11 0.43 -3.31
N LEU A 47 -10.22 1.12 -3.07
CA LEU A 47 -10.28 2.17 -2.04
C LEU A 47 -10.03 1.61 -0.64
N LEU A 48 -10.66 0.48 -0.27
CA LEU A 48 -10.46 -0.14 1.03
C LEU A 48 -9.02 -0.63 1.21
N THR A 49 -8.41 -1.21 0.17
CA THR A 49 -7.01 -1.60 0.18
C THR A 49 -6.09 -0.41 0.39
N LYS A 50 -6.33 0.72 -0.29
CA LYS A 50 -5.56 1.95 -0.09
C LYS A 50 -5.67 2.48 1.34
N ILE A 51 -6.89 2.58 1.87
CA ILE A 51 -7.11 3.05 3.26
C ILE A 51 -6.39 2.14 4.27
N GLN A 52 -6.50 0.82 4.08
CA GLN A 52 -5.83 -0.15 4.95
C GLN A 52 -4.30 0.03 4.92
N GLN A 53 -3.73 0.24 3.73
CA GLN A 53 -2.29 0.48 3.57
C GLN A 53 -1.83 1.80 4.19
N GLU A 54 -2.62 2.86 4.07
CA GLU A 54 -2.33 4.15 4.71
C GLU A 54 -2.31 4.02 6.23
N ILE A 55 -3.26 3.28 6.81
CA ILE A 55 -3.30 3.00 8.25
C ILE A 55 -2.07 2.18 8.66
N GLU A 56 -1.79 1.08 7.97
CA GLU A 56 -0.65 0.22 8.27
C GLU A 56 0.70 0.94 8.16
N ALA A 57 0.85 1.78 7.13
CA ALA A 57 2.06 2.58 6.95
C ALA A 57 2.22 3.61 8.08
N LYS A 58 1.13 4.28 8.46
CA LYS A 58 1.13 5.24 9.57
C LYS A 58 1.49 4.56 10.88
N GLU A 59 0.85 3.45 11.22
CA GLU A 59 1.12 2.68 12.44
C GLU A 59 2.55 2.16 12.48
N ALA A 60 3.08 1.67 11.35
CA ALA A 60 4.47 1.25 11.26
C ALA A 60 5.45 2.41 11.49
N CYS A 61 5.19 3.58 10.89
CA CYS A 61 6.01 4.77 11.11
C CYS A 61 5.95 5.25 12.56
N ASP A 62 4.77 5.29 13.17
CA ASP A 62 4.59 5.72 14.56
C ASP A 62 5.26 4.73 15.53
N TRP A 63 5.16 3.42 15.26
CA TRP A 63 5.90 2.41 16.01
C TRP A 63 7.41 2.59 15.89
N LEU A 64 7.94 2.82 14.67
CA LEU A 64 9.38 3.03 14.44
C LEU A 64 9.90 4.24 15.22
N ARG A 65 9.15 5.35 15.25
CA ARG A 65 9.50 6.52 16.05
C ARG A 65 9.51 6.21 17.55
N ALA A 66 8.48 5.51 18.05
CA ALA A 66 8.36 5.18 19.46
C ALA A 66 9.42 4.16 19.93
N ALA A 67 9.80 3.22 19.06
CA ALA A 67 10.83 2.21 19.33
C ALA A 67 12.27 2.77 19.25
N GLY A 68 12.46 4.04 18.92
CA GLY A 68 13.78 4.66 18.81
C GLY A 68 14.44 4.52 17.45
N PHE A 69 13.69 4.16 16.41
CA PHE A 69 14.16 4.05 15.02
C PHE A 69 13.56 5.12 14.07
N PRO A 70 13.66 6.44 14.39
CA PRO A 70 13.03 7.48 13.57
C PRO A 70 13.61 7.57 12.14
N GLN A 71 14.85 7.11 11.92
CA GLN A 71 15.51 7.13 10.61
C GLN A 71 14.72 6.35 9.55
N TYR A 72 14.19 5.17 9.89
CA TYR A 72 13.42 4.37 8.92
C TYR A 72 12.06 5.00 8.59
N ALA A 73 11.41 5.65 9.55
CA ALA A 73 10.19 6.40 9.28
C ALA A 73 10.45 7.56 8.32
N GLN A 74 11.59 8.26 8.49
CA GLN A 74 12.00 9.34 7.60
C GLN A 74 12.26 8.84 6.17
N LEU A 75 12.96 7.71 6.02
CA LEU A 75 13.18 7.08 4.70
C LEU A 75 11.87 6.78 3.96
N TYR A 76 10.81 6.38 4.68
CA TYR A 76 9.50 6.15 4.08
C TYR A 76 8.84 7.45 3.64
N GLU A 77 8.89 8.51 4.46
CA GLU A 77 8.36 9.83 4.09
C GLU A 77 9.09 10.44 2.89
N ASP A 78 10.39 10.18 2.76
CA ASP A 78 11.21 10.62 1.63
C ASP A 78 11.10 9.68 0.41
N SER A 79 10.16 8.72 0.45
CA SER A 79 9.87 7.77 -0.64
C SER A 79 11.08 6.93 -1.07
N GLN A 80 11.99 6.63 -0.14
CA GLN A 80 13.21 5.82 -0.42
C GLN A 80 12.97 4.31 -0.27
N PHE A 81 11.75 3.90 0.01
CA PHE A 81 11.36 2.50 0.02
C PHE A 81 11.10 1.99 -1.41
N PRO A 82 11.31 0.70 -1.69
CA PRO A 82 11.65 -0.37 -0.75
C PRO A 82 13.15 -0.44 -0.36
N ILE A 83 13.43 -0.86 0.87
CA ILE A 83 14.79 -1.08 1.40
C ILE A 83 15.08 -2.58 1.57
N ASP A 84 16.37 -2.95 1.57
CA ASP A 84 16.79 -4.33 1.79
C ASP A 84 16.71 -4.72 3.28
N ILE A 85 15.75 -5.59 3.61
CA ILE A 85 15.54 -6.09 4.98
C ILE A 85 16.68 -7.01 5.42
N ALA A 86 17.32 -7.74 4.50
CA ALA A 86 18.42 -8.63 4.85
C ALA A 86 19.66 -7.85 5.31
N ALA A 87 19.93 -6.71 4.67
CA ALA A 87 20.95 -5.76 5.13
C ALA A 87 20.62 -5.22 6.52
N VAL A 88 19.39 -4.75 6.75
CA VAL A 88 18.96 -4.24 8.07
C VAL A 88 19.11 -5.30 9.17
N LYS A 89 18.78 -6.56 8.89
CA LYS A 89 18.98 -7.65 9.87
C LYS A 89 20.44 -7.86 10.25
N LYS A 90 21.38 -7.63 9.33
CA LYS A 90 22.82 -7.74 9.59
C LYS A 90 23.34 -6.52 10.34
N ASP A 91 22.88 -5.33 9.97
CA ASP A 91 23.30 -4.09 10.63
C ASP A 91 22.83 -4.00 12.10
N HIS A 92 21.76 -4.72 12.44
CA HIS A 92 21.17 -4.79 13.78
C HIS A 92 21.37 -6.16 14.45
N ASP A 93 22.43 -6.90 14.08
CA ASP A 93 22.76 -8.20 14.69
C ASP A 93 23.12 -8.11 16.19
N PHE A 94 23.49 -6.92 16.65
CA PHE A 94 23.77 -6.58 18.04
C PHE A 94 22.51 -6.47 18.91
N LEU A 95 21.32 -6.34 18.32
CA LEU A 95 20.05 -6.29 19.05
C LEU A 95 19.55 -7.70 19.35
N ASP A 96 18.83 -7.85 20.46
CA ASP A 96 18.12 -9.09 20.75
C ASP A 96 17.17 -9.46 19.61
N LYS A 97 17.09 -10.76 19.31
CA LYS A 97 16.23 -11.29 18.24
C LYS A 97 14.77 -10.85 18.39
N ASP A 98 14.34 -10.67 19.63
CA ASP A 98 12.98 -10.23 19.99
C ASP A 98 12.71 -8.76 19.66
N LEU A 99 13.75 -7.95 19.42
CA LEU A 99 13.64 -6.56 18.94
C LEU A 99 13.81 -6.46 17.42
N VAL A 100 14.68 -7.31 16.84
CA VAL A 100 14.94 -7.33 15.38
C VAL A 100 13.73 -7.83 14.59
N GLU A 101 13.03 -8.85 15.08
CA GLU A 101 11.92 -9.46 14.34
C GLU A 101 10.71 -8.51 14.21
N PRO A 102 10.27 -7.77 15.26
CA PRO A 102 9.26 -6.72 15.13
C PRO A 102 9.69 -5.58 14.19
N LEU A 103 10.96 -5.13 14.26
CA LEU A 103 11.51 -4.11 13.37
C LEU A 103 11.36 -4.53 11.91
N CYS A 104 11.83 -5.74 11.58
CA CYS A 104 11.78 -6.28 10.23
C CYS A 104 10.34 -6.45 9.72
N ARG A 105 9.40 -6.81 10.60
CA ARG A 105 7.98 -6.89 10.24
C ARG A 105 7.43 -5.51 9.82
N ARG A 106 7.74 -4.45 10.57
CA ARG A 106 7.31 -3.08 10.25
C ARG A 106 7.92 -2.57 8.95
N LEU A 107 9.22 -2.81 8.75
CA LEU A 107 9.89 -2.42 7.50
C LEU A 107 9.35 -3.18 6.28
N ASN A 108 8.99 -4.46 6.43
CA ASN A 108 8.32 -5.23 5.37
C ASN A 108 6.93 -4.67 5.03
N THR A 109 6.15 -4.22 6.02
CA THR A 109 4.88 -3.52 5.77
C THR A 109 5.10 -2.26 4.94
N LEU A 110 6.09 -1.43 5.30
CA LEU A 110 6.43 -0.21 4.55
C LEU A 110 6.93 -0.51 3.14
N ASN A 111 7.74 -1.56 2.94
CA ASN A 111 8.16 -2.02 1.60
C ASN A 111 6.96 -2.37 0.70
N LYS A 112 5.95 -3.05 1.26
CA LYS A 112 4.71 -3.40 0.53
C LYS A 112 3.90 -2.15 0.19
N CYS A 113 3.72 -1.23 1.14
CA CYS A 113 2.98 0.01 0.92
C CYS A 113 3.66 0.90 -0.13
N ALA A 114 4.99 0.97 -0.16
CA ALA A 114 5.73 1.75 -1.15
C ALA A 114 5.66 1.14 -2.57
N SER A 115 5.71 -0.19 -2.68
CA SER A 115 5.70 -0.89 -3.97
C SER A 115 4.38 -0.70 -4.73
N MET A 116 3.28 -0.45 -4.01
CA MET A 116 1.96 -0.25 -4.59
C MET A 116 1.65 1.23 -4.86
N LYS A 117 2.58 1.96 -5.51
CA LYS A 117 2.47 3.37 -5.97
C LYS A 117 1.30 4.12 -5.30
N LEU A 118 1.44 4.38 -4.01
CA LEU A 118 0.52 5.28 -3.35
C LEU A 118 0.99 6.68 -3.74
N ASP A 119 0.28 7.33 -4.66
CA ASP A 119 0.41 8.78 -4.90
C ASP A 119 -0.05 9.53 -3.64
N VAL A 120 0.71 9.44 -2.55
CA VAL A 120 0.44 10.15 -1.30
C VAL A 120 1.33 11.37 -1.28
N ASN A 121 0.77 12.48 -1.76
CA ASN A 121 1.23 13.80 -1.36
C ASN A 121 1.01 13.92 0.16
N PHE A 122 1.98 13.48 0.94
CA PHE A 122 2.02 13.70 2.39
C PHE A 122 2.29 15.19 2.60
N GLN A 123 1.22 16.00 2.58
CA GLN A 123 1.29 17.41 2.96
C GLN A 123 1.61 17.46 4.45
N ARG A 124 2.91 17.43 4.75
CA ARG A 124 3.51 17.48 6.06
C ARG A 124 3.06 18.79 6.72
N LYS A 125 2.00 18.77 7.53
CA LYS A 125 1.76 19.83 8.52
C LYS A 125 2.89 19.73 9.54
N LYS A 126 4.00 20.42 9.26
CA LYS A 126 5.04 20.74 10.23
C LYS A 126 4.35 21.49 11.37
N ALA A 127 4.07 20.82 12.47
CA ALA A 127 3.82 21.48 13.74
C ALA A 127 5.15 22.06 14.20
N SER A 128 5.47 23.27 13.74
CA SER A 128 6.59 24.06 14.23
C SER A 128 6.35 24.36 15.71
N LYS A 129 7.02 23.63 16.61
CA LYS A 129 7.22 24.08 17.99
C LYS A 129 8.29 25.17 17.95
N HIS A 130 7.85 26.42 17.79
CA HIS A 130 8.68 27.59 18.10
C HIS A 130 8.74 27.69 19.64
N TYR A 131 9.89 27.36 20.22
CA TYR A 131 10.27 27.95 21.50
C TYR A 131 10.88 29.31 21.17
N GLU A 132 10.11 30.38 21.34
CA GLU A 132 10.71 31.71 21.50
C GLU A 132 10.96 31.95 22.98
N ASN A 133 12.18 32.41 23.26
CA ASN A 133 12.61 32.96 24.52
C ASN A 133 11.72 34.15 24.90
N LEU A 134 11.21 34.13 26.14
CA LEU A 134 10.92 35.29 26.98
C LEU A 134 11.01 34.87 28.44
#